data_AF-A0A6S7LQ02-F1
#
_entry.id   AF-A0A6S7LQ02-F1
#
_cell.length_a   1.000
_cell.length_b   1.000
_cell.length_c   1.000
_cell.angle_alpha   90.00
_cell.angle_beta   90.00
_cell.angle_gamma   90.00
#
_symmetry.space_group_name_H-M   'P 1'
#
loop_
_entity.id
_entity.type
_entity.pdbx_description
1 polymer ?
#
loop_
_entity_poly.entity_id
_entity_poly.type
_entity_poly.pdbx_seq_one_letter_code
_entity_poly.pdbx_strand_id
1 'polypeptide(L)'
;MRDYHDLYLETDVLLLADVFENFRRTCLESYELDPAHYVSAPSLSWDAFLKKSGEEIELVSDMDMFQFFEKEQDCWDNSDYPKDSPYYSDHNKKVIGKFKDEAEGVPIIEFVGLRAKMYSYVKENGGGGMTAKGVK
;
A
#
# COMPACT_ATOMS: atom_id res chain seq x y z
N MET A 1 -39.69 4.33 19.82
CA MET A 1 -38.87 4.39 18.58
C MET A 1 -37.46 4.89 18.83
N ARG A 2 -37.25 5.85 19.76
CA ARG A 2 -35.91 6.24 20.23
C ARG A 2 -35.20 5.14 21.01
N ASP A 3 -35.87 4.49 21.95
CA ASP A 3 -35.25 3.45 22.80
C ASP A 3 -34.69 2.26 21.99
N TYR A 4 -35.34 1.91 20.86
CA TYR A 4 -34.85 0.87 19.95
C TYR A 4 -33.61 1.32 19.17
N HIS A 5 -33.57 2.59 18.78
CA HIS A 5 -32.42 3.19 18.09
C HIS A 5 -31.22 3.26 19.03
N ASP A 6 -31.43 3.70 20.28
CA ASP A 6 -30.38 3.83 21.28
C ASP A 6 -29.81 2.47 21.66
N LEU A 7 -30.67 1.45 21.85
CA LEU A 7 -30.24 0.08 22.12
C LEU A 7 -29.43 -0.53 20.96
N TYR A 8 -29.86 -0.29 19.71
CA TYR A 8 -29.11 -0.74 18.53
C TYR A 8 -27.72 -0.09 18.47
N LEU A 9 -27.66 1.23 18.69
CA LEU A 9 -26.41 1.98 18.66
C LEU A 9 -25.46 1.51 19.76
N GLU A 10 -25.96 1.31 20.99
CA GLU A 10 -25.18 0.79 22.10
C GLU A 10 -24.63 -0.60 21.80
N THR A 11 -25.47 -1.49 21.27
CA THR A 11 -25.06 -2.85 20.90
C THR A 11 -23.97 -2.85 19.82
N ASP A 12 -24.13 -2.03 18.77
CA ASP A 12 -23.14 -1.91 17.68
C ASP A 12 -21.80 -1.37 18.19
N VAL A 13 -21.82 -0.33 19.03
CA VAL A 13 -20.62 0.26 19.63
C VAL A 13 -19.92 -0.73 20.56
N LEU A 14 -20.65 -1.43 21.42
CA LEU A 14 -20.07 -2.41 22.34
C LEU A 14 -19.44 -3.59 21.60
N LEU A 15 -20.09 -4.12 20.56
CA LEU A 15 -19.55 -5.21 19.75
C LEU A 15 -18.30 -4.78 18.99
N LEU A 16 -18.29 -3.57 18.42
CA LEU A 16 -17.11 -3.02 17.75
C LEU A 16 -15.97 -2.79 18.73
N ALA A 17 -16.26 -2.31 19.94
CA ALA A 17 -15.27 -2.11 20.98
C ALA A 17 -14.62 -3.43 21.42
N ASP A 18 -15.40 -4.48 21.65
CA ASP A 18 -14.89 -5.82 22.04
C ASP A 18 -14.00 -6.43 20.93
N VAL A 19 -14.45 -6.36 19.68
CA VAL A 19 -13.65 -6.80 18.52
C VAL A 19 -12.35 -6.02 18.41
N PHE A 20 -12.39 -4.70 18.60
CA PHE A 20 -11.21 -3.84 18.50
C PHE A 20 -10.25 -4.04 19.67
N GLU A 21 -10.74 -4.28 20.89
CA GLU A 21 -9.91 -4.59 22.05
C GLU A 21 -9.19 -5.93 21.87
N ASN A 22 -9.88 -6.96 21.36
CA ASN A 22 -9.26 -8.24 21.04
C ASN A 22 -8.20 -8.10 19.94
N PHE A 23 -8.46 -7.27 18.93
CA PHE A 23 -7.50 -6.95 17.87
C PHE A 23 -6.25 -6.25 18.44
N ARG A 24 -6.42 -5.23 19.31
CA ARG A 24 -5.31 -4.54 19.98
C ARG A 24 -4.46 -5.51 20.80
N ARG A 25 -5.08 -6.37 21.60
CA ARG A 25 -4.36 -7.40 22.39
C ARG A 25 -3.54 -8.31 21.48
N THR A 26 -4.14 -8.82 20.40
CA THR A 26 -3.45 -9.71 19.45
C THR A 26 -2.24 -9.02 18.80
N CYS A 27 -2.39 -7.76 18.40
CA CYS A 27 -1.30 -6.99 17.79
C CYS A 27 -0.18 -6.66 18.77
N LEU A 28 -0.50 -6.32 20.01
CA LEU A 28 0.47 -6.09 21.07
C LEU A 28 1.23 -7.38 21.43
N GLU A 29 0.54 -8.52 21.50
CA GLU A 29 1.18 -9.81 21.78
C GLU A 29 2.08 -10.30 20.64
N SER A 30 1.67 -10.09 19.38
CA SER A 30 2.37 -10.65 18.22
C SER A 30 3.49 -9.74 17.68
N TYR A 31 3.26 -8.43 17.67
CA TYR A 31 4.11 -7.44 17.02
C TYR A 31 4.63 -6.37 18.00
N GLU A 32 4.07 -6.31 19.22
CA GLU A 32 4.30 -5.24 20.20
C GLU A 32 4.03 -3.84 19.59
N LEU A 33 3.04 -3.76 18.70
CA LEU A 33 2.55 -2.53 18.09
C LEU A 33 1.08 -2.34 18.46
N ASP A 34 0.69 -1.11 18.81
CA ASP A 34 -0.70 -0.78 19.12
C ASP A 34 -1.43 -0.25 17.87
N PRO A 35 -2.47 -0.94 17.38
CA PRO A 35 -3.23 -0.47 16.22
C PRO A 35 -3.84 0.92 16.39
N ALA A 36 -4.06 1.39 17.61
CA ALA A 36 -4.62 2.72 17.87
C ALA A 36 -3.69 3.87 17.45
N HIS A 37 -2.40 3.61 17.23
CA HIS A 37 -1.43 4.60 16.75
C HIS A 37 -1.38 4.71 15.22
N TYR A 38 -2.12 3.88 14.49
CA TYR A 38 -2.09 3.85 13.03
C TYR A 38 -3.41 4.31 12.44
N VAL A 39 -3.32 4.99 11.30
CA VAL A 39 -4.50 5.46 10.54
C VAL A 39 -5.25 4.29 9.90
N SER A 40 -4.55 3.19 9.59
CA SER A 40 -5.14 2.05 8.90
C SER A 40 -4.46 0.71 9.23
N ALA A 41 -5.16 -0.39 9.04
CA ALA A 41 -4.59 -1.73 9.22
C ALA A 41 -3.40 -2.02 8.29
N PRO A 42 -3.39 -1.60 7.00
CA PRO A 42 -2.22 -1.76 6.14
C PRO A 42 -0.97 -1.06 6.68
N SER A 43 -1.09 0.15 7.24
CA SER A 43 0.05 0.85 7.84
C SER A 43 0.62 0.10 9.05
N LEU A 44 -0.26 -0.47 9.89
CA LEU A 44 0.16 -1.35 10.99
C LEU A 44 0.86 -2.61 10.46
N SER A 45 0.28 -3.28 9.46
CA SER A 45 0.85 -4.51 8.89
C SER A 45 2.22 -4.27 8.26
N TRP A 46 2.42 -3.12 7.61
CA TRP A 46 3.70 -2.73 7.04
C TRP A 46 4.77 -2.55 8.12
N ASP A 47 4.45 -1.81 9.18
CA ASP A 47 5.37 -1.59 10.29
C ASP A 47 5.66 -2.88 11.07
N ALA A 48 4.63 -3.72 11.26
CA ALA A 48 4.79 -5.06 11.84
C ALA A 48 5.73 -5.95 11.00
N PHE A 49 5.62 -5.87 9.67
CA PHE A 49 6.49 -6.60 8.75
C PHE A 49 7.95 -6.13 8.88
N LEU A 50 8.19 -4.82 8.82
CA LEU A 50 9.54 -4.23 8.98
C LEU A 50 10.16 -4.56 10.33
N LYS A 51 9.39 -4.42 11.41
CA LYS A 51 9.84 -4.77 12.75
C LYS A 51 10.18 -6.26 12.88
N LYS A 52 9.47 -7.12 12.16
CA LYS A 52 9.71 -8.57 12.19
C LYS A 52 10.90 -9.00 11.34
N SER A 53 11.11 -8.37 10.18
CA SER A 53 12.28 -8.64 9.33
C SER A 53 13.56 -8.05 9.93
N GLY A 54 13.46 -6.91 10.64
CA GLY A 54 14.62 -6.18 11.14
C GLY A 54 15.43 -5.50 10.04
N GLU A 55 14.88 -5.44 8.83
CA GLU A 55 15.54 -4.90 7.64
C GLU A 55 15.12 -3.45 7.40
N GLU A 56 16.07 -2.60 7.03
CA GLU A 56 15.79 -1.26 6.53
C GLU A 56 15.58 -1.31 5.02
N ILE A 57 14.53 -0.66 4.53
CA ILE A 57 14.30 -0.58 3.08
C ILE A 57 15.24 0.45 2.50
N GLU A 58 16.28 -0.04 1.84
CA GLU A 58 17.21 0.79 1.10
C GLU A 58 16.71 1.10 -0.31
N LEU A 59 17.21 2.20 -0.88
CA LEU A 59 17.02 2.50 -2.29
C LEU A 59 17.78 1.47 -3.13
N VAL A 60 17.22 1.09 -4.27
CA VAL A 60 17.86 0.18 -5.23
C VAL A 60 19.09 0.86 -5.81
N SER A 61 20.26 0.61 -5.22
CA SER A 61 21.56 1.18 -5.60
C SER A 61 22.51 0.11 -6.16
N ASP A 62 22.41 -1.12 -5.65
CA ASP A 62 23.30 -2.21 -6.00
C ASP A 62 22.93 -2.92 -7.30
N MET A 63 23.96 -3.28 -8.05
CA MET A 63 23.84 -4.01 -9.32
C MET A 63 23.19 -5.39 -9.16
N ASP A 64 23.35 -6.04 -8.00
CA ASP A 64 22.70 -7.32 -7.70
C ASP A 64 21.19 -7.20 -7.54
N MET A 65 20.70 -6.08 -6.98
CA MET A 65 19.26 -5.79 -6.93
C MET A 65 18.69 -5.58 -8.34
N PHE A 66 19.42 -4.88 -9.21
CA PHE A 66 19.01 -4.74 -10.62
C PHE A 66 18.95 -6.09 -11.34
N GLN A 67 19.96 -6.95 -11.15
CA GLN A 67 19.95 -8.30 -11.73
C GLN A 67 18.81 -9.17 -11.21
N PHE A 68 18.40 -8.98 -9.94
CA PHE A 68 17.23 -9.66 -9.40
C PHE A 68 15.94 -9.26 -10.13
N PHE A 69 15.72 -7.96 -10.33
CA PHE A 69 14.57 -7.47 -11.10
C PHE A 69 14.60 -7.92 -12.57
N GLU A 70 15.79 -7.95 -13.19
CA GLU A 70 15.95 -8.41 -14.57
C GLU A 70 15.65 -9.91 -14.72
N LYS A 71 16.07 -10.74 -13.77
CA LYS A 71 15.71 -12.19 -13.75
C LYS A 71 14.22 -12.42 -13.62
N GLU A 72 13.53 -11.58 -12.87
CA GLU A 72 12.09 -11.66 -12.63
C GLU A 72 11.26 -10.86 -13.66
N GLN A 73 11.83 -10.50 -14.83
CA GLN A 73 11.16 -9.69 -15.85
C GLN A 73 9.79 -10.25 -16.28
N ASP A 74 9.63 -11.57 -16.24
CA ASP A 74 8.35 -12.23 -16.53
C ASP A 74 7.23 -11.80 -15.57
N CYS A 75 7.54 -11.36 -14.35
CA CYS A 75 6.56 -10.91 -13.37
C CYS A 75 6.08 -9.47 -13.62
N TRP A 76 6.73 -8.70 -14.50
CA TRP A 76 6.51 -7.26 -14.66
C TRP A 76 5.87 -6.90 -16.02
N ASP A 77 4.95 -5.93 -15.99
CA ASP A 77 4.43 -5.21 -17.16
C ASP A 77 5.09 -3.82 -17.23
N ASN A 78 6.09 -3.73 -18.09
CA ASN A 78 6.91 -2.55 -18.42
C ASN A 78 6.51 -1.93 -19.77
N SER A 79 5.31 -2.22 -20.28
CA SER A 79 4.85 -1.75 -21.59
C SER A 79 4.51 -0.25 -21.66
N ASP A 80 4.49 0.43 -20.52
CA ASP A 80 4.28 1.88 -20.42
C ASP A 80 5.60 2.69 -20.37
N TYR A 81 6.76 2.02 -20.32
CA TYR A 81 8.04 2.72 -20.39
C TYR A 81 8.22 3.40 -21.76
N PRO A 82 9.06 4.45 -21.86
CA PRO A 82 9.45 4.99 -23.15
C PRO A 82 10.03 3.89 -24.05
N LYS A 83 9.63 3.85 -25.32
CA LYS A 83 10.10 2.80 -26.27
C LYS A 83 11.61 2.80 -26.49
N ASP A 84 12.25 3.93 -26.25
CA ASP A 84 13.70 4.10 -26.33
C ASP A 84 14.43 3.57 -25.08
N SER A 85 13.70 3.18 -24.04
CA SER A 85 14.26 2.65 -22.79
C SER A 85 14.71 1.20 -22.96
N PRO A 86 15.90 0.81 -22.43
CA PRO A 86 16.33 -0.58 -22.35
C PRO A 86 15.34 -1.50 -21.61
N TYR A 87 14.51 -0.92 -20.74
CA TYR A 87 13.57 -1.63 -19.89
C TYR A 87 12.18 -1.78 -20.51
N TYR A 88 11.93 -1.32 -21.74
CA TYR A 88 10.63 -1.47 -22.40
C TYR A 88 10.40 -2.90 -22.89
N SER A 89 9.24 -3.49 -22.57
CA SER A 89 8.78 -4.73 -23.21
C SER A 89 7.25 -4.77 -23.34
N ASP A 90 6.77 -5.18 -24.51
CA ASP A 90 5.34 -5.38 -24.77
C ASP A 90 4.84 -6.78 -24.38
N HIS A 91 5.73 -7.66 -23.92
CA HIS A 91 5.44 -9.08 -23.69
C HIS A 91 4.30 -9.33 -22.69
N ASN A 92 4.27 -8.56 -21.60
CA ASN A 92 3.34 -8.75 -20.47
C ASN A 92 2.19 -7.75 -20.43
N LYS A 93 1.98 -7.00 -21.51
CA LYS A 93 1.02 -5.90 -21.56
C LYS A 93 -0.40 -6.35 -21.18
N LYS A 94 -0.91 -5.82 -20.06
CA LYS A 94 -2.26 -6.11 -19.54
C LYS A 94 -2.51 -7.60 -19.26
N VAL A 95 -1.46 -8.37 -19.00
CA VAL A 95 -1.60 -9.76 -18.55
C VAL A 95 -1.96 -9.76 -17.06
N ILE A 96 -2.99 -10.53 -16.68
CA ILE A 96 -3.45 -10.59 -15.28
C ILE A 96 -2.39 -11.25 -14.38
N GLY A 97 -2.21 -10.70 -13.17
CA GLY A 97 -1.25 -11.20 -12.20
C GLY A 97 0.18 -10.68 -12.41
N LYS A 98 0.41 -9.78 -13.37
CA LYS A 98 1.69 -9.10 -13.56
C LYS A 98 1.72 -7.78 -12.78
N PHE A 99 2.89 -7.43 -12.26
CA PHE A 99 3.13 -6.18 -11.57
C PHE A 99 3.39 -5.07 -12.58
N LYS A 100 2.64 -3.98 -12.47
CA LYS A 100 2.76 -2.84 -13.37
C LYS A 100 3.35 -1.66 -12.62
N ASP A 101 4.27 -0.97 -13.26
CA ASP A 101 4.76 0.33 -12.76
C ASP A 101 3.78 1.45 -13.15
N GLU A 102 3.16 2.09 -12.16
CA GLU A 102 2.24 3.21 -12.37
C GLU A 102 2.98 4.53 -12.68
N ALA A 103 4.28 4.63 -12.38
CA ALA A 103 5.05 5.86 -12.49
C ALA A 103 5.86 5.96 -13.80
N GLU A 104 5.81 4.92 -14.65
CA GLU A 104 6.48 4.84 -15.96
C GLU A 104 8.01 5.06 -15.85
N GLY A 105 8.62 4.55 -14.78
CA GLY A 105 10.05 4.70 -14.49
C GLY A 105 10.46 6.07 -13.92
N VAL A 106 9.50 6.97 -13.66
CA VAL A 106 9.80 8.26 -13.03
C VAL A 106 9.59 8.15 -11.51
N PRO A 107 10.60 8.44 -10.68
CA PRO A 107 10.46 8.37 -9.23
C PRO A 107 9.33 9.25 -8.70
N ILE A 108 8.56 8.71 -7.75
CA ILE A 108 7.58 9.47 -6.97
C ILE A 108 8.35 10.19 -5.86
N ILE A 109 8.27 11.52 -5.85
CA ILE A 109 8.98 12.38 -4.90
C ILE A 109 8.10 12.76 -3.69
N GLU A 110 6.79 12.86 -3.90
CA GLU A 110 5.83 13.21 -2.86
C GLU A 110 4.60 12.33 -2.98
N PHE A 111 4.12 11.80 -1.86
CA PHE A 111 2.92 10.97 -1.78
C PHE A 111 2.07 11.38 -0.58
N VAL A 112 0.77 11.54 -0.82
CA VAL A 112 -0.23 11.78 0.23
C VAL A 112 -1.34 10.76 0.09
N GLY A 113 -1.45 9.86 1.07
CA GLY A 113 -2.51 8.86 1.16
C GLY A 113 -3.51 9.22 2.25
N LEU A 114 -4.76 9.51 1.87
CA LEU A 114 -5.81 9.86 2.83
C LEU A 114 -6.62 8.63 3.25
N ARG A 115 -6.98 7.77 2.30
CA ARG A 115 -7.78 6.56 2.52
C ARG A 115 -7.44 5.52 1.46
N ALA A 116 -7.82 4.26 1.68
CA ALA A 116 -7.78 3.24 0.65
C ALA A 116 -8.46 3.75 -0.64
N LYS A 117 -7.72 3.70 -1.76
CA LYS A 117 -8.16 4.23 -3.08
C LYS A 117 -8.43 5.74 -3.10
N MET A 118 -7.84 6.49 -2.18
CA MET A 118 -7.84 7.95 -2.11
C MET A 118 -6.44 8.48 -1.80
N TYR A 119 -5.74 8.92 -2.83
CA TYR A 119 -4.35 9.36 -2.73
C TYR A 119 -4.00 10.33 -3.86
N SER A 120 -2.92 11.08 -3.65
CA SER A 120 -2.29 11.95 -4.63
C SER A 120 -0.78 11.78 -4.55
N TYR A 121 -0.11 11.86 -5.69
CA TYR A 121 1.35 11.78 -5.76
C TYR A 121 1.93 12.67 -6.85
N VAL A 122 3.16 13.08 -6.64
CA VAL A 122 3.95 13.90 -7.57
C VAL A 122 5.20 13.14 -7.96
N LYS A 123 5.48 13.12 -9.26
CA LYS A 123 6.67 12.52 -9.87
C LYS A 123 7.74 13.59 -10.07
N GLU A 124 9.00 13.17 -10.16
CA GLU A 124 10.14 14.08 -10.34
C GLU A 124 10.01 15.00 -11.56
N ASN A 125 9.42 14.50 -12.66
CA ASN A 125 9.17 15.28 -13.88
C ASN A 125 8.04 16.33 -13.74
N GLY A 126 7.51 16.57 -12.54
CA GLY A 126 6.40 17.50 -12.26
C GLY A 126 5.02 17.00 -12.66
N GLY A 127 4.93 15.83 -13.31
CA GLY A 127 3.68 15.12 -13.53
C GLY A 127 3.19 14.42 -12.25
N GLY A 128 1.88 14.23 -12.09
CA GLY A 128 1.32 13.58 -10.91
C GLY A 128 0.05 12.82 -11.23
N GLY A 129 -0.40 12.02 -10.26
CA GLY A 129 -1.64 11.27 -10.33
C GLY A 129 -2.47 11.50 -9.08
N MET A 130 -3.77 11.65 -9.24
CA MET A 130 -4.73 11.66 -8.13
C MET A 130 -5.80 10.61 -8.39
N THR A 131 -6.12 9.84 -7.35
CA THR A 131 -7.22 8.89 -7.37
C THR A 131 -8.11 9.16 -6.17
N ALA A 132 -9.40 9.35 -6.40
CA ALA A 132 -10.40 9.47 -5.33
C ALA A 132 -11.64 8.67 -5.73
N LYS A 133 -11.66 7.36 -5.41
CA LYS A 133 -12.81 6.51 -5.72
C LYS A 133 -13.91 6.67 -4.67
N GLY A 134 -15.14 6.88 -5.12
CA GLY A 134 -16.33 6.97 -4.26
C GLY A 134 -16.65 8.37 -3.75
N VAL A 135 -15.93 9.40 -4.19
CA VAL A 135 -16.29 10.81 -3.99
C VAL A 135 -17.08 11.24 -5.22
N LYS A 136 -18.33 11.67 -5.01
CA LYS A 136 -19.24 12.11 -6.07
C LYS A 136 -19.69 13.53 -5.79
#